data_AF-A0A2S6QUG6-F1
#
_entry.id   AF-A0A2S6QUG6-F1
#
_cell.length_a   1.000
_cell.length_b   1.000
_cell.length_c   1.000
_cell.angle_alpha   90.00
_cell.angle_beta   90.00
_cell.angle_gamma   90.00
#
_symmetry.space_group_name_H-M   'P 1'
#
loop_
_entity.id
_entity.type
_entity.pdbx_description
1 polymer ?
#
loop_
_entity_poly.entity_id
_entity_poly.type
_entity_poly.pdbx_seq_one_letter_code
_entity_poly.pdbx_strand_id
1 'polypeptide(L)'
;MPETKISLTTQILIAMISGAFLGVLLNLFGAGSGLVQSLLVDGVLRVVGAIFIASLKMMVVPLVFVSLVCGVTNMGDIAALGRIGTKALGLYVATTALAITVALLIAGVVSPGMGFDIAGAEIDFEARAAPPLSQVLIGLVPTNPVAALANGEMLQIIVFALLLGVAITIAGDRGRHLLNVFTDLNAVIMQMVWIVVRIAPIGVFCLIARTFSTEGVEAFIPLAKYFVCVVAALTVHAIITYSVLLKIVGGLSPIVFFRKMRAAQLFAFSTASSNATIPVTLESVQSRLGVDDSVASFTVPFGATINMDGTAIMQGVATVFIAQVYGVDLSLGDFLVVIITATLASIGTAGVPGVGLIMLAMVLQQVGLPVEGIALIIGVDRLLDMMRTAVNITGDAAATCVIAKSEGCLNVDRYTDPSAGLEAPKRALMPSP
;
A
#
# COMPACT_ATOMS: atom_id res chain seq x y z
N MET A 1 -24.17 -2.09 -28.55
CA MET A 1 -23.66 -2.92 -27.43
C MET A 1 -22.38 -2.25 -26.95
N PRO A 2 -22.23 -1.85 -25.68
CA PRO A 2 -20.93 -1.40 -25.22
C PRO A 2 -20.02 -2.63 -25.22
N GLU A 3 -18.95 -2.59 -26.01
CA GLU A 3 -17.90 -3.61 -25.97
C GLU A 3 -17.46 -3.77 -24.51
N THR A 4 -17.69 -4.94 -23.93
CA THR A 4 -17.23 -5.28 -22.59
C THR A 4 -15.71 -5.34 -22.62
N LYS A 5 -15.05 -4.19 -22.48
CA LYS A 5 -13.60 -4.11 -22.30
C LYS A 5 -13.24 -4.92 -21.06
N ILE A 6 -12.42 -5.95 -21.26
CA ILE A 6 -11.90 -6.81 -20.18
C ILE A 6 -11.28 -5.91 -19.10
N SER A 7 -11.65 -6.10 -17.84
CA SER A 7 -11.14 -5.27 -16.74
C SER A 7 -9.63 -5.40 -16.61
N LEU A 8 -8.94 -4.32 -16.19
CA LEU A 8 -7.49 -4.32 -16.03
C LEU A 8 -7.01 -5.46 -15.11
N THR A 9 -7.75 -5.71 -14.02
CA THR A 9 -7.53 -6.85 -13.12
C THR A 9 -7.47 -8.17 -13.89
N THR A 10 -8.45 -8.41 -14.76
CA THR A 10 -8.52 -9.64 -15.55
C THR A 10 -7.37 -9.73 -16.54
N GLN A 11 -6.97 -8.60 -17.15
CA GLN A 11 -5.80 -8.56 -18.05
C GLN A 11 -4.51 -8.94 -17.33
N ILE A 12 -4.29 -8.43 -16.11
CA ILE A 12 -3.10 -8.75 -15.30
C ILE A 12 -3.12 -10.23 -14.87
N LEU A 13 -4.28 -10.77 -14.47
CA LEU A 13 -4.41 -12.18 -14.11
C LEU A 13 -4.14 -13.11 -15.30
N ILE A 14 -4.67 -12.77 -16.48
CA ILE A 14 -4.39 -13.50 -17.72
C ILE A 14 -2.89 -13.45 -18.04
N ALA A 15 -2.28 -12.26 -17.98
CA ALA A 15 -0.86 -12.06 -18.21
C ALA A 15 0.03 -12.86 -17.23
N MET A 16 -0.34 -12.92 -15.95
CA MET A 16 0.37 -13.73 -14.96
C MET A 16 0.29 -15.21 -15.30
N ILE A 17 -0.92 -15.74 -15.57
CA ILE A 17 -1.11 -17.17 -15.84
C ILE A 17 -0.42 -17.56 -17.15
N SER A 18 -0.59 -16.78 -18.21
CA SER A 18 0.04 -17.04 -19.50
C SER A 18 1.55 -16.86 -19.45
N GLY A 19 2.05 -15.89 -18.69
CA GLY A 19 3.47 -15.68 -18.45
C GLY A 19 4.10 -16.85 -17.70
N ALA A 20 3.49 -17.28 -16.60
CA ALA A 20 3.97 -18.44 -15.83
C ALA A 20 3.97 -19.72 -16.68
N PHE A 21 2.89 -19.94 -17.45
CA PHE A 21 2.81 -21.06 -18.37
C PHE A 21 3.92 -21.04 -19.44
N LEU A 22 4.13 -19.90 -20.09
CA LEU A 22 5.23 -19.75 -21.05
C LEU A 22 6.59 -19.95 -20.38
N GLY A 23 6.82 -19.37 -19.21
CA GLY A 23 8.07 -19.51 -18.46
C GLY A 23 8.39 -20.97 -18.16
N VAL A 24 7.43 -21.73 -17.63
CA VAL A 24 7.60 -23.16 -17.36
C VAL A 24 7.87 -23.95 -18.64
N LEU A 25 7.18 -23.64 -19.75
CA LEU A 25 7.47 -24.28 -21.04
C LEU A 25 8.90 -23.97 -21.53
N LEU A 26 9.36 -22.73 -21.38
CA LEU A 26 10.73 -22.34 -21.74
C LEU A 26 11.77 -23.01 -20.84
N ASN A 27 11.48 -23.19 -19.56
CA ASN A 27 12.35 -23.90 -18.63
C ASN A 27 12.48 -25.40 -19.01
N LEU A 28 11.36 -26.06 -19.30
CA LEU A 28 11.33 -27.50 -19.60
C LEU A 28 11.86 -27.84 -21.00
N PHE A 29 11.55 -27.02 -22.02
CA PHE A 29 11.84 -27.32 -23.43
C PHE A 29 12.88 -26.39 -24.06
N GLY A 30 13.12 -25.21 -23.48
CA GLY A 30 14.00 -24.17 -24.02
C GLY A 30 15.45 -24.27 -23.55
N ALA A 31 15.73 -24.99 -22.46
CA ALA A 31 17.05 -25.09 -21.80
C ALA A 31 18.20 -25.59 -22.70
N GLY A 32 17.90 -26.17 -23.88
CA GLY A 32 18.89 -26.63 -24.86
C GLY A 32 19.11 -25.70 -26.07
N SER A 33 18.34 -24.63 -26.22
CA SER A 33 18.37 -23.77 -27.41
C SER A 33 18.93 -22.38 -27.11
N GLY A 34 20.24 -22.19 -27.33
CA GLY A 34 20.93 -20.93 -27.04
C GLY A 34 20.31 -19.69 -27.73
N LEU A 35 19.58 -19.88 -28.83
CA LEU A 35 18.87 -18.82 -29.54
C LEU A 35 17.60 -18.37 -28.80
N VAL A 36 16.84 -19.29 -28.19
CA VAL A 36 15.66 -18.94 -27.37
C VAL A 36 16.10 -18.27 -26.08
N GLN A 37 17.15 -18.78 -25.44
CA GLN A 37 17.69 -18.17 -24.22
C GLN A 37 18.16 -16.73 -24.48
N SER A 38 18.99 -16.53 -25.52
CA SER A 38 19.57 -15.21 -25.80
C SER A 38 18.58 -14.18 -26.35
N LEU A 39 17.70 -14.55 -27.29
CA LEU A 39 16.79 -13.58 -27.92
C LEU A 39 15.49 -13.38 -27.13
N LEU A 40 14.92 -14.45 -26.59
CA LEU A 40 13.61 -14.37 -25.93
C LEU A 40 13.77 -14.08 -24.43
N VAL A 41 14.50 -14.92 -23.69
CA VAL A 41 14.61 -14.83 -22.23
C VAL A 41 15.47 -13.63 -21.81
N ASP A 42 16.72 -13.58 -22.26
CA ASP A 42 17.66 -12.50 -21.93
C ASP A 42 17.53 -11.27 -22.82
N GLY A 43 16.82 -11.39 -23.95
CA GLY A 43 16.45 -10.30 -24.84
C GLY A 43 15.10 -9.70 -24.46
N VAL A 44 14.05 -10.08 -25.19
CA VAL A 44 12.74 -9.42 -25.13
C VAL A 44 12.14 -9.43 -23.72
N LEU A 45 12.08 -10.60 -23.06
CA LEU A 45 11.43 -10.72 -21.75
C LEU A 45 12.18 -9.89 -20.69
N ARG A 46 13.51 -9.95 -20.67
CA ARG A 46 14.35 -9.14 -19.77
C ARG A 46 14.20 -7.65 -20.04
N VAL A 47 14.33 -7.20 -21.29
CA VAL A 47 14.30 -5.78 -21.64
C VAL A 47 12.95 -5.16 -21.28
N VAL A 48 11.85 -5.79 -21.69
CA VAL A 48 10.50 -5.28 -21.40
C VAL A 48 10.22 -5.30 -19.90
N GLY A 49 10.61 -6.38 -19.21
CA GLY A 49 10.48 -6.47 -17.75
C GLY A 49 11.30 -5.38 -17.02
N ALA A 50 12.55 -5.17 -17.43
CA ALA A 50 13.43 -4.16 -16.84
C ALA A 50 12.92 -2.73 -17.07
N ILE A 51 12.40 -2.42 -18.27
CA ILE A 51 11.75 -1.13 -18.57
C ILE A 51 10.54 -0.92 -17.65
N PHE A 52 9.76 -1.98 -17.40
CA PHE A 52 8.62 -1.88 -16.50
C PHE A 52 9.04 -1.60 -15.06
N ILE A 53 10.05 -2.31 -14.53
CA ILE A 53 10.61 -2.03 -13.20
C ILE A 53 11.20 -0.61 -13.12
N ALA A 54 11.93 -0.17 -14.15
CA ALA A 54 12.46 1.19 -14.23
C ALA A 54 11.33 2.25 -14.23
N SER A 55 10.22 1.96 -14.89
CA SER A 55 9.03 2.83 -14.87
C SER A 55 8.40 2.93 -13.48
N LEU A 56 8.37 1.83 -12.71
CA LEU A 56 7.94 1.86 -11.31
C LEU A 56 8.90 2.70 -10.46
N LYS A 57 10.22 2.48 -10.58
CA LYS A 57 11.26 3.23 -9.85
C LYS A 57 11.19 4.74 -10.14
N MET A 58 10.96 5.12 -11.41
CA MET A 58 10.84 6.52 -11.84
C MET A 58 9.71 7.26 -11.11
N MET A 59 8.61 6.57 -10.81
CA MET A 59 7.45 7.19 -10.17
C MET A 59 7.66 7.44 -8.67
N VAL A 60 8.60 6.75 -8.02
CA VAL A 60 8.74 6.74 -6.55
C VAL A 60 8.97 8.14 -6.00
N VAL A 61 10.06 8.81 -6.39
CA VAL A 61 10.45 10.10 -5.79
C VAL A 61 9.40 11.20 -6.02
N PRO A 62 8.93 11.46 -7.27
CA PRO A 62 7.95 12.51 -7.50
C PRO A 62 6.63 12.24 -6.79
N LEU A 63 6.15 11.00 -6.83
CA LEU A 63 4.90 10.60 -6.20
C LEU A 63 4.97 10.79 -4.70
N VAL A 64 6.02 10.29 -4.04
CA VAL A 64 6.16 10.39 -2.59
C VAL A 64 6.26 11.85 -2.14
N PHE A 65 7.11 12.64 -2.78
CA PHE A 65 7.30 14.04 -2.40
C PHE A 65 5.99 14.83 -2.53
N VAL A 66 5.34 14.77 -3.70
CA VAL A 66 4.12 15.54 -3.96
C VAL A 66 2.94 15.04 -3.15
N SER A 67 2.78 13.72 -3.04
CA SER A 67 1.66 13.12 -2.30
C SER A 67 1.77 13.38 -0.80
N LEU A 68 2.98 13.39 -0.23
CA LEU A 68 3.16 13.74 1.18
C LEU A 68 2.90 15.22 1.46
N VAL A 69 3.40 16.12 0.60
CA VAL A 69 3.08 17.56 0.72
C VAL A 69 1.57 17.75 0.65
N CYS A 70 0.90 17.13 -0.34
CA CYS A 70 -0.56 17.15 -0.45
C CYS A 70 -1.25 16.50 0.75
N GLY A 71 -0.75 15.39 1.26
CA GLY A 71 -1.32 14.66 2.38
C GLY A 71 -1.34 15.51 3.66
N VAL A 72 -0.26 16.23 3.94
CA VAL A 72 -0.18 17.14 5.09
C VAL A 72 -0.96 18.43 4.87
N THR A 73 -1.01 18.97 3.65
CA THR A 73 -1.70 20.26 3.38
C THR A 73 -3.21 20.10 3.20
N ASN A 74 -3.66 18.96 2.66
CA ASN A 74 -5.09 18.59 2.60
C ASN A 74 -5.65 18.22 3.97
N MET A 75 -4.81 18.03 5.00
CA MET A 75 -5.30 18.05 6.36
C MET A 75 -6.11 19.33 6.59
N GLY A 76 -5.69 20.47 6.02
CA GLY A 76 -6.26 21.78 6.29
C GLY A 76 -5.57 22.44 7.47
N ASP A 77 -6.16 23.50 8.01
CA ASP A 77 -5.62 24.16 9.19
C ASP A 77 -5.64 23.18 10.38
N ILE A 78 -4.46 22.67 10.77
CA ILE A 78 -4.26 21.80 11.94
C ILE A 78 -4.88 22.44 13.20
N ALA A 79 -4.96 23.77 13.25
CA ALA A 79 -5.66 24.50 14.30
C ALA A 79 -7.20 24.48 14.16
N ALA A 80 -7.74 24.47 12.94
CA ALA A 80 -9.19 24.36 12.68
C ALA A 80 -9.73 22.93 12.82
N LEU A 81 -8.90 21.91 12.60
CA LEU A 81 -9.26 20.48 12.73
C LEU A 81 -9.33 19.98 14.17
N GLY A 82 -8.84 20.80 15.10
CA GLY A 82 -8.95 20.59 16.54
C GLY A 82 -8.58 19.18 16.99
N ARG A 83 -9.50 18.56 17.72
CA ARG A 83 -9.30 17.28 18.41
C ARG A 83 -9.48 16.05 17.52
N ILE A 84 -10.28 16.14 16.45
CA ILE A 84 -10.63 15.00 15.58
C ILE A 84 -9.45 14.65 14.68
N GLY A 85 -8.84 15.65 14.04
CA GLY A 85 -7.70 15.44 13.13
C GLY A 85 -6.49 14.83 13.82
N THR A 86 -6.15 15.34 15.01
CA THR A 86 -5.02 14.84 15.81
C THR A 86 -5.26 13.40 16.31
N LYS A 87 -6.49 13.07 16.74
CA LYS A 87 -6.87 11.69 17.08
C LYS A 87 -6.79 10.76 15.87
N ALA A 88 -7.26 11.20 14.70
CA ALA A 88 -7.23 10.42 13.47
C ALA A 88 -5.79 10.11 13.04
N LEU A 89 -4.94 11.14 12.93
CA LEU A 89 -3.54 10.98 12.55
C LEU A 89 -2.79 10.06 13.53
N GLY A 90 -2.93 10.31 14.84
CA GLY A 90 -2.29 9.49 15.86
C GLY A 90 -2.72 8.03 15.81
N LEU A 91 -4.02 7.79 15.58
CA LEU A 91 -4.55 6.43 15.50
C LEU A 91 -4.11 5.70 14.23
N TYR A 92 -4.10 6.37 13.07
CA TYR A 92 -3.63 5.79 11.82
C TYR A 92 -2.14 5.45 11.87
N VAL A 93 -1.29 6.39 12.30
CA VAL A 93 0.16 6.13 12.44
C VAL A 93 0.41 4.96 13.40
N ALA A 94 -0.31 4.91 14.54
CA ALA A 94 -0.16 3.83 15.50
C ALA A 94 -0.61 2.46 14.96
N THR A 95 -1.74 2.43 14.26
CA THR A 95 -2.27 1.18 13.67
C THR A 95 -1.40 0.68 12.54
N THR A 96 -0.86 1.56 11.69
CA THR A 96 0.08 1.19 10.62
C THR A 96 1.42 0.68 11.17
N ALA A 97 2.00 1.37 12.15
CA ALA A 97 3.23 0.91 12.81
C ALA A 97 3.04 -0.47 13.47
N LEU A 98 1.88 -0.71 14.08
CA LEU A 98 1.52 -2.01 14.62
C LEU A 98 1.33 -3.06 13.49
N ALA A 99 0.69 -2.69 12.39
CA ALA A 99 0.44 -3.55 11.24
C ALA A 99 1.75 -4.10 10.67
N ILE A 100 2.72 -3.22 10.41
CA ILE A 100 4.02 -3.65 9.90
C ILE A 100 4.83 -4.43 10.93
N THR A 101 4.73 -4.09 12.21
CA THR A 101 5.39 -4.86 13.28
C THR A 101 4.86 -6.30 13.30
N VAL A 102 3.53 -6.48 13.23
CA VAL A 102 2.90 -7.80 13.14
C VAL A 102 3.35 -8.53 11.87
N ALA A 103 3.43 -7.84 10.73
CA ALA A 103 3.89 -8.41 9.48
C ALA A 103 5.33 -8.93 9.55
N LEU A 104 6.24 -8.13 10.12
CA LEU A 104 7.66 -8.50 10.29
C LEU A 104 7.82 -9.66 11.27
N LEU A 105 7.06 -9.69 12.36
CA LEU A 105 7.06 -10.82 13.31
C LEU A 105 6.59 -12.11 12.63
N ILE A 106 5.46 -12.06 11.91
CA ILE A 106 4.93 -13.22 11.19
C ILE A 106 5.93 -13.67 10.11
N ALA A 107 6.47 -12.74 9.33
CA ALA A 107 7.42 -13.07 8.27
C ALA A 107 8.74 -13.62 8.83
N GLY A 108 9.21 -13.13 9.98
CA GLY A 108 10.38 -13.67 10.67
C GLY A 108 10.17 -15.12 11.11
N VAL A 109 8.99 -15.44 11.66
CA VAL A 109 8.68 -16.81 12.10
C VAL A 109 8.42 -17.75 10.92
N VAL A 110 7.64 -17.31 9.93
CA VAL A 110 7.30 -18.13 8.74
C VAL A 110 8.50 -18.30 7.82
N SER A 111 9.36 -17.28 7.75
CA SER A 111 10.52 -17.20 6.87
C SER A 111 10.18 -17.60 5.43
N PRO A 112 9.30 -16.83 4.75
CA PRO A 112 8.68 -17.25 3.49
C PRO A 112 9.66 -17.40 2.32
N GLY A 113 10.81 -16.73 2.36
CA GLY A 113 11.84 -16.78 1.33
C GLY A 113 12.94 -17.80 1.57
N MET A 114 13.00 -18.42 2.76
CA MET A 114 14.04 -19.39 3.09
C MET A 114 13.91 -20.67 2.26
N GLY A 115 15.06 -21.19 1.82
CA GLY A 115 15.17 -22.41 1.03
C GLY A 115 14.89 -22.20 -0.46
N PHE A 116 14.97 -20.97 -0.95
CA PHE A 116 14.94 -20.63 -2.36
C PHE A 116 16.06 -19.63 -2.66
N ASP A 117 17.15 -20.14 -3.23
CA ASP A 117 18.28 -19.32 -3.67
C ASP A 117 18.10 -19.05 -5.17
N ILE A 118 18.06 -17.77 -5.56
CA ILE A 118 18.02 -17.42 -6.99
C ILE A 118 19.37 -17.82 -7.61
N ALA A 119 19.33 -18.61 -8.68
CA ALA A 119 20.55 -19.04 -9.38
C ALA A 119 21.33 -17.81 -9.91
N GLY A 120 22.57 -17.65 -9.44
CA GLY A 120 23.46 -16.55 -9.87
C GLY A 120 23.15 -15.19 -9.24
N ALA A 121 22.30 -15.12 -8.22
CA ALA A 121 22.14 -13.93 -7.38
C ALA A 121 23.25 -13.85 -6.31
N GLU A 122 24.51 -13.90 -6.73
CA GLU A 122 25.56 -13.31 -5.90
C GLU A 122 25.34 -11.80 -5.98
N ILE A 123 24.54 -11.26 -5.05
CA ILE A 123 24.66 -9.84 -4.76
C ILE A 123 26.01 -9.70 -4.08
N ASP A 124 26.87 -8.86 -4.64
CA ASP A 124 27.97 -8.24 -3.89
C ASP A 124 27.35 -7.26 -2.88
N PHE A 125 26.54 -7.80 -1.97
CA PHE A 125 25.90 -7.05 -0.91
C PHE A 125 26.95 -6.88 0.16
N GLU A 126 27.76 -5.83 0.01
CA GLU A 126 28.53 -5.34 1.14
C GLU A 126 27.52 -4.94 2.21
N ALA A 127 27.40 -5.78 3.24
CA ALA A 127 26.63 -5.48 4.43
C ALA A 127 27.14 -4.15 4.99
N ARG A 128 26.45 -3.06 4.67
CA ARG A 128 26.75 -1.75 5.24
C ARG A 128 26.47 -1.88 6.73
N ALA A 129 27.47 -1.59 7.54
CA ALA A 129 27.26 -1.54 8.99
C ALA A 129 26.07 -0.63 9.28
N ALA A 130 25.05 -1.17 9.95
CA ALA A 130 23.85 -0.43 10.27
C ALA A 130 24.26 0.86 11.01
N PRO A 131 23.94 2.05 10.49
CA PRO A 131 24.34 3.28 11.14
C PRO A 131 23.72 3.34 12.55
N PRO A 132 24.43 3.85 13.56
CA PRO A 132 23.87 4.00 14.89
C PRO A 132 22.59 4.84 14.83
N LEU A 133 21.61 4.52 15.69
CA LEU A 133 20.31 5.20 15.70
C LEU A 133 20.43 6.73 15.78
N SER A 134 21.45 7.23 16.48
CA SER A 134 21.75 8.67 16.53
C SER A 134 22.07 9.25 15.15
N GLN A 135 22.86 8.56 14.32
CA GLN A 135 23.16 8.98 12.95
C GLN A 135 21.92 8.87 12.05
N VAL A 136 21.09 7.85 12.23
CA VAL A 136 19.80 7.75 11.52
C VAL A 136 18.92 8.95 11.86
N LEU A 137 18.77 9.29 13.15
CA LEU A 137 17.97 10.42 13.62
C LEU A 137 18.53 11.77 13.15
N ILE A 138 19.85 11.96 13.18
CA ILE A 138 20.50 13.17 12.64
C ILE A 138 20.30 13.26 11.12
N GLY A 139 20.46 12.13 10.42
CA GLY A 139 20.31 12.02 8.97
C GLY A 139 18.86 12.06 8.46
N LEU A 140 17.87 12.15 9.36
CA LEU A 140 16.47 12.39 8.97
C LEU A 140 16.27 13.75 8.32
N VAL A 141 17.02 14.77 8.76
CA VAL A 141 16.88 16.14 8.24
C VAL A 141 17.89 16.35 7.12
N PRO A 142 17.45 16.58 5.86
CA PRO A 142 18.38 16.87 4.76
C PRO A 142 19.12 18.18 5.00
N THR A 143 20.42 18.19 4.75
CA THR A 143 21.20 19.43 4.60
C THR A 143 20.91 20.11 3.25
N ASN A 144 20.54 19.32 2.23
CA ASN A 144 20.13 19.80 0.91
C ASN A 144 18.95 18.97 0.37
N PRO A 145 17.71 19.48 0.43
CA PRO A 145 16.53 18.77 -0.06
C PRO A 145 16.56 18.44 -1.56
N VAL A 146 17.23 19.27 -2.37
CA VAL A 146 17.34 19.03 -3.82
C VAL A 146 18.27 17.84 -4.09
N ALA A 147 19.38 17.75 -3.35
CA ALA A 147 20.27 16.60 -3.42
C ALA A 147 19.55 15.33 -2.93
N ALA A 148 18.78 15.42 -1.84
CA ALA A 148 17.99 14.29 -1.34
C ALA A 148 16.99 13.79 -2.39
N LEU A 149 16.28 14.69 -3.08
CA LEU A 149 15.38 14.34 -4.19
C LEU A 149 16.12 13.69 -5.36
N ALA A 150 17.30 14.23 -5.73
CA ALA A 150 18.08 13.71 -6.85
C ALA A 150 18.69 12.32 -6.56
N ASN A 151 19.13 12.10 -5.33
CA ASN A 151 19.76 10.85 -4.89
C ASN A 151 18.76 9.80 -4.41
N GLY A 152 17.48 10.16 -4.26
CA GLY A 152 16.46 9.26 -3.72
C GLY A 152 16.64 8.98 -2.22
N GLU A 153 17.10 9.95 -1.43
CA GLU A 153 17.26 9.81 0.02
C GLU A 153 15.89 9.90 0.71
N MET A 154 15.14 8.79 0.70
CA MET A 154 13.70 8.78 0.95
C MET A 154 13.30 9.28 2.34
N LEU A 155 14.01 8.90 3.41
CA LEU A 155 13.74 9.42 4.76
C LEU A 155 13.85 10.95 4.80
N GLN A 156 14.86 11.51 4.15
CA GLN A 156 15.05 12.96 4.08
C GLN A 156 13.98 13.64 3.23
N ILE A 157 13.61 13.04 2.08
CA ILE A 157 12.52 13.52 1.22
C ILE A 157 11.21 13.57 2.02
N ILE A 158 10.91 12.53 2.79
CA ILE A 158 9.72 12.45 3.64
C ILE A 158 9.73 13.59 4.66
N VAL A 159 10.81 13.71 5.44
CA VAL A 159 10.89 14.74 6.50
C VAL A 159 10.77 16.14 5.91
N PHE A 160 11.44 16.42 4.80
CA PHE A 160 11.32 17.69 4.09
C PHE A 160 9.90 17.93 3.56
N ALA A 161 9.26 16.93 2.95
CA ALA A 161 7.89 17.03 2.44
C ALA A 161 6.89 17.33 3.55
N LEU A 162 7.02 16.68 4.71
CA LEU A 162 6.18 16.92 5.88
C LEU A 162 6.37 18.35 6.41
N LEU A 163 7.61 18.80 6.59
CA LEU A 163 7.92 20.16 7.03
C LEU A 163 7.40 21.22 6.05
N LEU A 164 7.57 20.98 4.74
CA LEU A 164 7.07 21.85 3.69
C LEU A 164 5.54 21.91 3.72
N GLY A 165 4.86 20.78 3.87
CA GLY A 165 3.40 20.74 3.96
C GLY A 165 2.86 21.50 5.18
N VAL A 166 3.51 21.34 6.34
CA VAL A 166 3.18 22.13 7.54
C VAL A 166 3.42 23.63 7.30
N ALA A 167 4.55 24.01 6.70
CA ALA A 167 4.88 25.40 6.41
C ALA A 167 3.89 26.03 5.41
N ILE A 168 3.47 25.30 4.37
CA ILE A 168 2.42 25.73 3.43
C ILE A 168 1.12 26.01 4.19
N THR A 169 0.75 25.13 5.12
CA THR A 169 -0.49 25.30 5.90
C THR A 169 -0.44 26.54 6.80
N ILE A 170 0.68 26.77 7.49
CA ILE A 170 0.86 27.91 8.40
C ILE A 170 0.98 29.25 7.65
N ALA A 171 1.44 29.23 6.39
CA ALA A 171 1.60 30.41 5.56
C ALA A 171 0.28 31.05 5.09
N GLY A 172 -0.88 30.49 5.46
CA GLY A 172 -2.20 31.05 5.16
C GLY A 172 -2.46 31.20 3.66
N ASP A 173 -2.95 32.37 3.24
CA ASP A 173 -3.32 32.63 1.84
C ASP A 173 -2.18 32.43 0.84
N ARG A 174 -0.94 32.79 1.22
CA ARG A 174 0.24 32.55 0.38
C ARG A 174 0.50 31.06 0.19
N GLY A 175 0.35 30.30 1.27
CA GLY A 175 0.43 28.85 1.25
C GLY A 175 -0.65 28.22 0.38
N ARG A 176 -1.86 28.78 0.39
CA ARG A 176 -2.99 28.28 -0.43
C ARG A 176 -2.65 28.24 -1.92
N HIS A 177 -1.91 29.22 -2.44
CA HIS A 177 -1.46 29.21 -3.84
C HIS A 177 -0.54 28.01 -4.13
N LEU A 178 0.41 27.72 -3.24
CA LEU A 178 1.30 26.56 -3.39
C LEU A 178 0.55 25.24 -3.23
N LEU A 179 -0.38 25.14 -2.28
CA LEU A 179 -1.23 23.95 -2.12
C LEU A 179 -1.97 23.61 -3.42
N ASN A 180 -2.54 24.61 -4.11
CA ASN A 180 -3.21 24.38 -5.39
C ASN A 180 -2.25 23.82 -6.44
N VAL A 181 -1.03 24.39 -6.54
CA VAL A 181 0.01 23.88 -7.45
C VAL A 181 0.37 22.43 -7.14
N PHE A 182 0.59 22.10 -5.86
CA PHE A 182 0.89 20.72 -5.45
C PHE A 182 -0.28 19.77 -5.74
N THR A 183 -1.52 20.22 -5.55
CA THR A 183 -2.72 19.43 -5.85
C THR A 183 -2.83 19.12 -7.35
N ASP A 184 -2.60 20.13 -8.20
CA ASP A 184 -2.59 19.97 -9.65
C ASP A 184 -1.44 19.04 -10.09
N LEU A 185 -0.26 19.21 -9.50
CA LEU A 185 0.89 18.35 -9.75
C LEU A 185 0.61 16.90 -9.34
N ASN A 186 -0.04 16.69 -8.20
CA ASN A 186 -0.45 15.36 -7.76
C ASN A 186 -1.41 14.72 -8.76
N ALA A 187 -2.40 15.46 -9.25
CA ALA A 187 -3.33 14.97 -10.26
C ALA A 187 -2.62 14.55 -11.56
N VAL A 188 -1.61 15.32 -12.00
CA VAL A 188 -0.79 14.98 -13.18
C VAL A 188 0.08 13.75 -12.93
N ILE A 189 0.76 13.66 -11.79
CA ILE A 189 1.56 12.50 -11.42
C ILE A 189 0.69 11.23 -11.35
N MET A 190 -0.55 11.35 -10.86
CA MET A 190 -1.50 10.24 -10.86
C MET A 190 -1.89 9.79 -12.27
N GLN A 191 -1.96 10.69 -13.25
CA GLN A 191 -2.12 10.29 -14.66
C GLN A 191 -0.90 9.51 -15.16
N MET A 192 0.31 9.89 -14.76
CA MET A 192 1.52 9.12 -15.08
C MET A 192 1.48 7.71 -14.44
N VAL A 193 1.02 7.59 -13.19
CA VAL A 193 0.78 6.28 -12.55
C VAL A 193 -0.17 5.44 -13.39
N TRP A 194 -1.29 6.00 -13.88
CA TRP A 194 -2.23 5.27 -14.73
C TRP A 194 -1.63 4.79 -16.06
N ILE A 195 -0.72 5.57 -16.65
CA ILE A 195 0.01 5.15 -17.86
C ILE A 195 0.87 3.91 -17.54
N VAL A 196 1.62 3.94 -16.43
CA VAL A 196 2.47 2.82 -15.99
C VAL A 196 1.61 1.59 -15.64
N VAL A 197 0.50 1.78 -14.94
CA VAL A 197 -0.42 0.70 -14.56
C VAL A 197 -1.08 0.07 -15.80
N ARG A 198 -1.33 0.85 -16.87
CA ARG A 198 -1.91 0.32 -18.11
C ARG A 198 -0.95 -0.57 -18.90
N ILE A 199 0.36 -0.36 -18.80
CA ILE A 199 1.38 -1.24 -19.39
C ILE A 199 1.70 -2.45 -18.50
N ALA A 200 1.18 -2.50 -17.26
CA ALA A 200 1.44 -3.57 -16.31
C ALA A 200 1.13 -4.98 -16.82
N PRO A 201 0.04 -5.27 -17.57
CA PRO A 201 -0.17 -6.62 -18.10
C PRO A 201 1.01 -7.14 -18.93
N ILE A 202 1.62 -6.28 -19.76
CA ILE A 202 2.77 -6.65 -20.60
C ILE A 202 4.03 -6.82 -19.73
N GLY A 203 4.27 -5.87 -18.82
CA GLY A 203 5.42 -5.94 -17.90
C GLY A 203 5.39 -7.17 -17.00
N VAL A 204 4.23 -7.45 -16.38
CA VAL A 204 4.01 -8.63 -15.52
C VAL A 204 4.17 -9.92 -16.31
N PHE A 205 3.61 -10.00 -17.52
CA PHE A 205 3.80 -11.16 -18.38
C PHE A 205 5.30 -11.45 -18.60
N CYS A 206 6.07 -10.43 -19.01
CA CYS A 206 7.48 -10.59 -19.31
C CYS A 206 8.31 -10.96 -18.06
N LEU A 207 8.02 -10.33 -16.92
CA LEU A 207 8.72 -10.61 -15.66
C LEU A 207 8.44 -12.04 -15.18
N ILE A 208 7.17 -12.44 -15.14
CA ILE A 208 6.79 -13.79 -14.69
C ILE A 208 7.28 -14.85 -15.67
N ALA A 209 7.16 -14.64 -16.98
CA ALA A 209 7.69 -15.56 -17.98
C ALA A 209 9.20 -15.74 -17.83
N ARG A 210 9.95 -14.65 -17.60
CA ARG A 210 11.39 -14.72 -17.37
C ARG A 210 11.71 -15.49 -16.09
N THR A 211 11.09 -15.14 -14.96
CA THR A 211 11.33 -15.81 -13.68
C THR A 211 11.07 -17.31 -13.77
N PHE A 212 9.91 -17.73 -14.29
CA PHE A 212 9.62 -19.16 -14.41
C PHE A 212 10.44 -19.86 -15.49
N SER A 213 11.03 -19.13 -16.45
CA SER A 213 11.97 -19.70 -17.42
C SER A 213 13.33 -20.01 -16.82
N THR A 214 13.82 -19.19 -15.87
CA THR A 214 15.12 -19.40 -15.21
C THR A 214 14.99 -20.32 -14.00
N GLU A 215 14.02 -20.06 -13.13
CA GLU A 215 13.86 -20.75 -11.84
C GLU A 215 12.95 -21.99 -11.92
N GLY A 216 12.19 -22.15 -13.01
CA GLY A 216 11.27 -23.27 -13.19
C GLY A 216 10.08 -23.26 -12.23
N VAL A 217 9.49 -24.45 -12.01
CA VAL A 217 8.33 -24.62 -11.13
C VAL A 217 8.69 -24.45 -9.65
N GLU A 218 9.97 -24.56 -9.29
CA GLU A 218 10.45 -24.44 -7.92
C GLU A 218 10.18 -23.05 -7.32
N ALA A 219 10.18 -22.00 -8.15
CA ALA A 219 9.79 -20.65 -7.75
C ALA A 219 8.34 -20.53 -7.24
N PHE A 220 7.47 -21.49 -7.54
CA PHE A 220 6.08 -21.45 -7.09
C PHE A 220 5.94 -21.62 -5.56
N ILE A 221 6.76 -22.47 -4.94
CA ILE A 221 6.69 -22.74 -3.50
C ILE A 221 6.98 -21.47 -2.66
N PRO A 222 8.11 -20.76 -2.84
CA PRO A 222 8.39 -19.53 -2.09
C PRO A 222 7.35 -18.44 -2.38
N LEU A 223 6.84 -18.34 -3.62
CA LEU A 223 5.76 -17.41 -3.95
C LEU A 223 4.46 -17.73 -3.23
N ALA A 224 4.10 -19.01 -3.13
CA ALA A 224 2.94 -19.46 -2.39
C ALA A 224 3.11 -19.22 -0.88
N LYS A 225 4.30 -19.49 -0.32
CA LYS A 225 4.63 -19.17 1.09
C LYS A 225 4.50 -17.68 1.36
N TYR A 226 5.07 -16.83 0.49
CA TYR A 226 4.94 -15.38 0.56
C TYR A 226 3.47 -14.95 0.54
N PHE A 227 2.69 -15.43 -0.44
CA PHE A 227 1.27 -15.10 -0.58
C PHE A 227 0.51 -15.46 0.70
N VAL A 228 0.66 -16.69 1.20
CA VAL A 228 -0.01 -17.15 2.42
C VAL A 228 0.44 -16.34 3.63
N CYS A 229 1.73 -15.98 3.73
CA CYS A 229 2.26 -15.15 4.81
C CYS A 229 1.63 -13.75 4.84
N VAL A 230 1.50 -13.10 3.67
CA VAL A 230 0.81 -11.79 3.56
C VAL A 230 -0.66 -11.93 3.93
N VAL A 231 -1.35 -12.94 3.41
CA VAL A 231 -2.77 -13.18 3.73
C VAL A 231 -2.98 -13.42 5.21
N ALA A 232 -2.10 -14.20 5.84
CA ALA A 232 -2.14 -14.44 7.29
C ALA A 232 -1.93 -13.14 8.07
N ALA A 233 -0.92 -12.35 7.72
CA ALA A 233 -0.66 -11.07 8.38
C ALA A 233 -1.81 -10.06 8.22
N LEU A 234 -2.37 -9.94 7.01
CA LEU A 234 -3.55 -9.11 6.73
C LEU A 234 -4.76 -9.57 7.54
N THR A 235 -4.99 -10.88 7.62
CA THR A 235 -6.12 -11.46 8.36
C THR A 235 -5.95 -11.25 9.87
N VAL A 236 -4.75 -11.47 10.40
CA VAL A 236 -4.41 -11.22 11.80
C VAL A 236 -4.62 -9.75 12.15
N HIS A 237 -4.12 -8.82 11.34
CA HIS A 237 -4.32 -7.39 11.59
C HIS A 237 -5.79 -6.99 11.49
N ALA A 238 -6.47 -7.41 10.42
CA ALA A 238 -7.87 -7.09 10.21
C ALA A 238 -8.75 -7.61 11.34
N ILE A 239 -8.57 -8.87 11.77
CA ILE A 239 -9.44 -9.49 12.77
C ILE A 239 -8.99 -9.12 14.18
N ILE A 240 -7.71 -9.24 14.52
CA ILE A 240 -7.22 -9.07 15.90
C ILE A 240 -7.02 -7.59 16.20
N THR A 241 -6.21 -6.87 15.42
CA THR A 241 -5.86 -5.48 15.71
C THR A 241 -7.10 -4.59 15.74
N TYR A 242 -7.94 -4.65 14.70
CA TYR A 242 -9.15 -3.83 14.68
C TYR A 242 -10.20 -4.28 15.69
N SER A 243 -10.32 -5.57 16.02
CA SER A 243 -11.20 -5.99 17.11
C SER A 243 -10.74 -5.49 18.47
N VAL A 244 -9.43 -5.53 18.73
CA VAL A 244 -8.84 -5.00 19.96
C VAL A 244 -9.05 -3.49 20.04
N LEU A 245 -8.80 -2.77 18.94
CA LEU A 245 -9.06 -1.33 18.84
C LEU A 245 -10.53 -1.00 19.15
N LEU A 246 -11.46 -1.67 18.46
CA LEU A 246 -12.90 -1.46 18.66
C LEU A 246 -13.35 -1.82 20.08
N LYS A 247 -12.88 -2.93 20.65
CA LYS A 247 -13.36 -3.44 21.94
C LYS A 247 -12.73 -2.73 23.13
N ILE A 248 -11.41 -2.54 23.12
CA ILE A 248 -10.67 -1.99 24.27
C ILE A 248 -10.70 -0.46 24.24
N VAL A 249 -10.37 0.15 23.10
CA VAL A 249 -10.35 1.63 22.99
C VAL A 249 -11.75 2.16 22.72
N GLY A 250 -12.46 1.53 21.78
CA GLY A 250 -13.80 1.94 21.40
C GLY A 250 -14.89 1.44 22.34
N GLY A 251 -14.73 0.38 23.14
CA GLY A 251 -15.85 -0.23 23.85
C GLY A 251 -17.03 -0.61 22.94
N LEU A 252 -16.75 -0.97 21.69
CA LEU A 252 -17.70 -1.35 20.65
C LEU A 252 -17.61 -2.85 20.37
N SER A 253 -18.66 -3.42 19.76
CA SER A 253 -18.69 -4.85 19.41
C SER A 253 -18.06 -5.09 18.03
N PRO A 254 -16.90 -5.77 17.95
CA PRO A 254 -16.24 -6.02 16.66
C PRO A 254 -17.09 -6.88 15.71
N ILE A 255 -17.84 -7.84 16.27
CA ILE A 255 -18.68 -8.75 15.48
C ILE A 255 -19.74 -7.97 14.68
N VAL A 256 -20.35 -6.95 15.30
CA VAL A 256 -21.36 -6.12 14.65
C VAL A 256 -20.72 -5.26 13.56
N PHE A 257 -19.53 -4.71 13.85
CA PHE A 257 -18.74 -3.95 12.87
C PHE A 257 -18.44 -4.73 11.60
N PHE A 258 -17.80 -5.90 11.72
CA PHE A 258 -17.43 -6.72 10.54
C PHE A 258 -18.65 -7.14 9.74
N ARG A 259 -19.76 -7.48 10.40
CA ARG A 259 -21.02 -7.83 9.72
C ARG A 259 -21.57 -6.67 8.90
N LYS A 260 -21.48 -5.44 9.39
CA LYS A 260 -21.98 -4.23 8.71
C LYS A 260 -21.04 -3.72 7.61
N MET A 261 -19.73 -3.90 7.77
CA MET A 261 -18.71 -3.49 6.80
C MET A 261 -18.56 -4.44 5.60
N ARG A 262 -19.14 -5.65 5.64
CA ARG A 262 -18.97 -6.68 4.61
C ARG A 262 -19.18 -6.19 3.18
N ALA A 263 -20.20 -5.36 2.94
CA ALA A 263 -20.49 -4.85 1.60
C ALA A 263 -19.37 -3.92 1.09
N ALA A 264 -18.92 -2.98 1.92
CA ALA A 264 -17.80 -2.10 1.60
C ALA A 264 -16.49 -2.88 1.41
N GLN A 265 -16.21 -3.86 2.28
CA GLN A 265 -15.03 -4.72 2.17
C GLN A 265 -15.00 -5.52 0.86
N LEU A 266 -16.13 -6.09 0.45
CA LEU A 266 -16.24 -6.81 -0.82
C LEU A 266 -16.09 -5.87 -2.02
N PHE A 267 -16.64 -4.66 -1.93
CA PHE A 267 -16.47 -3.65 -2.97
C PHE A 267 -15.01 -3.23 -3.09
N ALA A 268 -14.33 -2.94 -1.98
CA ALA A 268 -12.91 -2.61 -1.94
C ALA A 268 -12.02 -3.74 -2.45
N PHE A 269 -12.33 -4.99 -2.08
CA PHE A 269 -11.67 -6.15 -2.64
C PHE A 269 -11.80 -6.17 -4.17
N SER A 270 -12.99 -5.91 -4.71
CA SER A 270 -13.22 -5.93 -6.16
C SER A 270 -12.52 -4.80 -6.92
N THR A 271 -12.46 -3.60 -6.34
CA THR A 271 -11.91 -2.41 -7.02
C THR A 271 -10.41 -2.26 -6.82
N ALA A 272 -9.87 -2.78 -5.71
CA ALA A 272 -8.49 -2.54 -5.24
C ALA A 272 -8.12 -1.05 -5.17
N SER A 273 -9.09 -0.18 -4.86
CA SER A 273 -8.87 1.25 -4.70
C SER A 273 -9.63 1.80 -3.50
N SER A 274 -8.89 2.25 -2.48
CA SER A 274 -9.46 2.93 -1.31
C SER A 274 -10.22 4.19 -1.74
N ASN A 275 -9.67 4.97 -2.68
CA ASN A 275 -10.31 6.18 -3.18
C ASN A 275 -11.67 5.90 -3.86
N ALA A 276 -11.75 4.84 -4.68
CA ALA A 276 -12.99 4.45 -5.34
C ALA A 276 -14.07 3.98 -4.35
N THR A 277 -13.67 3.57 -3.15
CA THR A 277 -14.58 3.02 -2.13
C THR A 277 -15.09 4.04 -1.14
N ILE A 278 -14.56 5.28 -1.14
CA ILE A 278 -14.94 6.35 -0.21
C ILE A 278 -16.48 6.49 -0.08
N PRO A 279 -17.27 6.58 -1.18
CA PRO A 279 -18.72 6.72 -1.06
C PRO A 279 -19.40 5.56 -0.33
N VAL A 280 -18.96 4.32 -0.61
CA VAL A 280 -19.52 3.09 -0.02
C VAL A 280 -19.10 2.93 1.44
N THR A 281 -17.87 3.35 1.77
CA THR A 281 -17.37 3.37 3.14
C THR A 281 -18.09 4.42 3.98
N LEU A 282 -18.29 5.63 3.45
CA LEU A 282 -19.07 6.69 4.10
C LEU A 282 -20.51 6.24 4.36
N GLU A 283 -21.18 5.66 3.37
CA GLU A 283 -22.54 5.12 3.53
C GLU A 283 -22.59 4.04 4.63
N SER A 284 -21.61 3.13 4.67
CA SER A 284 -21.54 2.09 5.69
C SER A 284 -21.33 2.67 7.09
N VAL A 285 -20.44 3.66 7.21
CA VAL A 285 -20.07 4.29 8.48
C VAL A 285 -21.18 5.19 9.03
N GLN A 286 -21.81 5.99 8.17
CA GLN A 286 -22.89 6.90 8.55
C GLN A 286 -24.21 6.15 8.73
N SER A 287 -24.62 5.39 7.70
CA SER A 287 -25.95 4.81 7.66
C SER A 287 -26.09 3.48 8.42
N ARG A 288 -24.99 2.73 8.61
CA ARG A 288 -25.05 1.45 9.32
C ARG A 288 -24.37 1.47 10.67
N LEU A 289 -23.22 2.14 10.78
CA LEU A 289 -22.46 2.21 12.04
C LEU A 289 -22.85 3.42 12.90
N GLY A 290 -23.60 4.39 12.35
CA GLY A 290 -24.18 5.49 13.11
C GLY A 290 -23.20 6.59 13.51
N VAL A 291 -22.13 6.76 12.74
CA VAL A 291 -21.20 7.88 12.91
C VAL A 291 -21.80 9.14 12.30
N ASP A 292 -21.70 10.26 13.00
CA ASP A 292 -22.13 11.56 12.50
C ASP A 292 -21.29 12.02 11.29
N ASP A 293 -21.93 12.76 10.38
CA ASP A 293 -21.31 13.26 9.15
C ASP A 293 -20.07 14.14 9.44
N SER A 294 -20.11 14.93 10.52
CA SER A 294 -19.01 15.81 10.93
C SER A 294 -17.70 15.07 11.20
N VAL A 295 -17.75 13.78 11.57
CA VAL A 295 -16.56 12.94 11.78
C VAL A 295 -16.28 12.08 10.55
N ALA A 296 -17.32 11.46 9.97
CA ALA A 296 -17.15 10.50 8.87
C ALA A 296 -16.60 11.14 7.60
N SER A 297 -17.16 12.29 7.19
CA SER A 297 -16.78 13.00 5.96
C SER A 297 -15.36 13.56 6.00
N PHE A 298 -14.76 13.65 7.18
CA PHE A 298 -13.35 13.94 7.35
C PHE A 298 -12.49 12.65 7.44
N THR A 299 -12.77 11.81 8.43
CA THR A 299 -11.86 10.71 8.81
C THR A 299 -11.73 9.62 7.74
N VAL A 300 -12.79 9.34 6.97
CA VAL A 300 -12.77 8.29 5.93
C VAL A 300 -11.95 8.71 4.71
N PRO A 301 -12.20 9.88 4.05
CA PRO A 301 -11.33 10.34 2.96
C PRO A 301 -9.89 10.56 3.41
N PHE A 302 -9.69 11.00 4.64
CA PHE A 302 -8.38 11.18 5.24
C PHE A 302 -7.64 9.84 5.41
N GLY A 303 -8.33 8.82 5.95
CA GLY A 303 -7.82 7.46 6.08
C GLY A 303 -7.47 6.82 4.73
N ALA A 304 -8.29 7.02 3.70
CA ALA A 304 -8.05 6.47 2.36
C ALA A 304 -6.70 6.89 1.73
N THR A 305 -6.08 7.97 2.23
CA THR A 305 -4.75 8.43 1.83
C THR A 305 -3.66 8.03 2.81
N ILE A 306 -3.94 8.04 4.12
CA ILE A 306 -2.91 7.91 5.16
C ILE A 306 -2.84 6.51 5.75
N ASN A 307 -4.00 5.89 5.95
CA ASN A 307 -4.16 4.64 6.68
C ASN A 307 -4.02 3.44 5.74
N MET A 308 -2.79 3.18 5.33
CA MET A 308 -2.47 2.08 4.42
C MET A 308 -1.85 0.88 5.11
N ASP A 309 -2.47 0.43 6.20
CA ASP A 309 -2.06 -0.72 7.02
C ASP A 309 -1.75 -1.97 6.18
N GLY A 310 -2.65 -2.33 5.27
CA GLY A 310 -2.48 -3.48 4.39
C GLY A 310 -1.30 -3.31 3.44
N THR A 311 -1.04 -2.09 2.97
CA THR A 311 0.15 -1.79 2.16
C THR A 311 1.43 -1.94 2.98
N ALA A 312 1.45 -1.41 4.20
CA ALA A 312 2.57 -1.54 5.12
C ALA A 312 2.85 -3.00 5.51
N ILE A 313 1.80 -3.80 5.71
CA ILE A 313 1.91 -5.25 5.95
C ILE A 313 2.61 -5.93 4.77
N MET A 314 2.14 -5.68 3.54
CA MET A 314 2.79 -6.28 2.37
C MET A 314 4.24 -5.85 2.25
N GLN A 315 4.54 -4.57 2.49
CA GLN A 315 5.91 -4.08 2.44
C GLN A 315 6.81 -4.78 3.44
N GLY A 316 6.37 -4.94 4.70
CA GLY A 316 7.12 -5.67 5.71
C GLY A 316 7.39 -7.13 5.32
N VAL A 317 6.35 -7.87 4.91
CA VAL A 317 6.52 -9.28 4.50
C VAL A 317 7.39 -9.39 3.23
N ALA A 318 7.22 -8.48 2.27
CA ALA A 318 7.99 -8.47 1.02
C ALA A 318 9.46 -8.17 1.26
N THR A 319 9.78 -7.25 2.16
CA THR A 319 11.17 -6.95 2.55
C THR A 319 11.85 -8.18 3.15
N VAL A 320 11.20 -8.88 4.07
CA VAL A 320 11.75 -10.12 4.65
C VAL A 320 11.89 -11.21 3.60
N PHE A 321 10.87 -11.39 2.75
CA PHE A 321 10.90 -12.38 1.67
C PHE A 321 12.07 -12.13 0.71
N ILE A 322 12.22 -10.90 0.22
CA ILE A 322 13.28 -10.52 -0.72
C ILE A 322 14.65 -10.66 -0.05
N ALA A 323 14.80 -10.21 1.20
CA ALA A 323 16.06 -10.40 1.92
C ALA A 323 16.47 -11.86 1.99
N GLN A 324 15.54 -12.76 2.34
CA GLN A 324 15.80 -14.20 2.44
C GLN A 324 16.16 -14.83 1.11
N VAL A 325 15.42 -14.49 0.04
CA VAL A 325 15.66 -15.04 -1.31
C VAL A 325 17.01 -14.60 -1.88
N TYR A 326 17.49 -13.43 -1.49
CA TYR A 326 18.79 -12.90 -1.90
C TYR A 326 19.91 -13.16 -0.88
N GLY A 327 19.66 -13.94 0.18
CA GLY A 327 20.66 -14.27 1.20
C GLY A 327 21.16 -13.07 2.01
N VAL A 328 20.36 -11.99 2.11
CA VAL A 328 20.69 -10.80 2.88
C VAL A 328 20.14 -10.92 4.30
N ASP A 329 21.02 -10.86 5.29
CA ASP A 329 20.64 -10.83 6.69
C ASP A 329 20.18 -9.44 7.12
N LEU A 330 18.90 -9.32 7.52
CA LEU A 330 18.36 -8.09 8.08
C LEU A 330 18.69 -7.98 9.57
N SER A 331 19.36 -6.90 9.95
CA SER A 331 19.61 -6.58 11.35
C SER A 331 18.36 -6.03 12.04
N LEU A 332 18.37 -5.97 13.38
CA LEU A 332 17.34 -5.26 14.15
C LEU A 332 17.22 -3.78 13.75
N GLY A 333 18.32 -3.15 13.33
CA GLY A 333 18.33 -1.79 12.81
C GLY A 333 17.54 -1.67 11.51
N ASP A 334 17.71 -2.62 10.60
CA ASP A 334 17.01 -2.64 9.31
C ASP A 334 15.50 -2.83 9.51
N PHE A 335 15.09 -3.70 10.44
CA PHE A 335 13.67 -3.83 10.81
C PHE A 335 13.08 -2.52 11.30
N LEU A 336 13.80 -1.76 12.13
CA LEU A 336 13.34 -0.44 12.59
C LEU A 336 13.24 0.56 11.44
N VAL A 337 14.23 0.58 10.54
CA VAL A 337 14.20 1.43 9.33
C VAL A 337 13.00 1.06 8.46
N VAL A 338 12.69 -0.23 8.27
CA VAL A 338 11.51 -0.69 7.53
C VAL A 338 10.22 -0.22 8.18
N ILE A 339 10.08 -0.36 9.51
CA ILE A 339 8.90 0.11 10.24
C ILE A 339 8.70 1.61 10.04
N ILE A 340 9.75 2.42 10.25
CA ILE A 340 9.67 3.88 10.12
C ILE A 340 9.37 4.28 8.69
N THR A 341 10.11 3.74 7.71
CA THR A 341 10.00 4.12 6.30
C THR A 341 8.64 3.73 5.72
N ALA A 342 8.17 2.51 5.97
CA ALA A 342 6.88 2.04 5.48
C ALA A 342 5.70 2.76 6.16
N THR A 343 5.80 3.04 7.47
CA THR A 343 4.78 3.83 8.18
C THR A 343 4.71 5.24 7.60
N LEU A 344 5.84 5.90 7.37
CA LEU A 344 5.83 7.24 6.77
C LEU A 344 5.42 7.22 5.29
N ALA A 345 5.81 6.20 4.54
CA ALA A 345 5.36 5.99 3.16
C ALA A 345 3.85 5.82 3.06
N SER A 346 3.22 5.16 4.03
CA SER A 346 1.77 4.95 4.05
C SER A 346 0.99 6.27 3.98
N ILE A 347 1.51 7.33 4.61
CA ILE A 347 0.90 8.68 4.66
C ILE A 347 0.77 9.31 3.26
N GLY A 348 1.70 8.98 2.37
CA GLY A 348 1.79 9.53 1.00
C GLY A 348 1.41 8.52 -0.08
N THR A 349 0.91 7.35 0.31
CA THR A 349 0.53 6.33 -0.68
C THR A 349 -0.84 6.69 -1.23
N ALA A 350 -0.97 6.80 -2.55
CA ALA A 350 -2.28 7.07 -3.15
C ALA A 350 -3.16 5.81 -3.12
N GLY A 351 -4.45 5.97 -2.77
CA GLY A 351 -5.43 4.87 -2.64
C GLY A 351 -5.90 4.28 -3.97
N VAL A 352 -4.97 4.01 -4.88
CA VAL A 352 -5.23 3.49 -6.24
C VAL A 352 -4.42 2.21 -6.50
N PRO A 353 -4.85 1.37 -7.46
CA PRO A 353 -4.22 0.07 -7.69
C PRO A 353 -2.73 0.18 -8.06
N GLY A 354 -1.92 -0.75 -7.55
CA GLY A 354 -0.51 -0.90 -7.94
C GLY A 354 0.48 0.10 -7.33
N VAL A 355 0.03 1.13 -6.62
CA VAL A 355 0.95 2.10 -5.97
C VAL A 355 1.76 1.45 -4.84
N GLY A 356 1.21 0.43 -4.17
CA GLY A 356 1.93 -0.29 -3.11
C GLY A 356 3.27 -0.88 -3.54
N LEU A 357 3.39 -1.32 -4.81
CA LEU A 357 4.64 -1.85 -5.37
C LEU A 357 5.66 -0.75 -5.69
N ILE A 358 5.18 0.40 -6.15
CA ILE A 358 6.02 1.60 -6.34
C ILE A 358 6.63 1.97 -4.97
N MET A 359 5.81 2.00 -3.94
CA MET A 359 6.26 2.30 -2.58
C MET A 359 7.14 1.20 -1.97
N LEU A 360 7.00 -0.07 -2.37
CA LEU A 360 7.91 -1.12 -1.94
C LEU A 360 9.34 -0.90 -2.44
N ALA A 361 9.51 -0.42 -3.68
CA ALA A 361 10.84 -0.10 -4.21
C ALA A 361 11.59 0.87 -3.30
N MET A 362 10.87 1.84 -2.75
CA MET A 362 11.37 2.78 -1.75
C MET A 362 11.88 2.07 -0.49
N VAL A 363 11.07 1.19 0.10
CA VAL A 363 11.40 0.49 1.35
C VAL A 363 12.61 -0.42 1.16
N LEU A 364 12.70 -1.13 0.03
CA LEU A 364 13.83 -2.02 -0.27
C LEU A 364 15.15 -1.25 -0.39
N GLN A 365 15.16 -0.13 -1.11
CA GLN A 365 16.36 0.70 -1.27
C GLN A 365 16.91 1.20 0.08
N GLN A 366 16.02 1.50 1.03
CA GLN A 366 16.42 2.01 2.35
C GLN A 366 17.16 1.00 3.22
N VAL A 367 16.97 -0.29 2.97
CA VAL A 367 17.71 -1.39 3.62
C VAL A 367 18.72 -2.04 2.66
N GLY A 368 19.01 -1.39 1.52
CA GLY A 368 19.98 -1.84 0.54
C GLY A 368 19.54 -3.03 -0.33
N LEU A 369 18.29 -3.47 -0.25
CA LEU A 369 17.80 -4.61 -1.02
C LEU A 369 17.56 -4.25 -2.50
N PRO A 370 17.79 -5.21 -3.42
CA PRO A 370 17.54 -4.99 -4.83
C PRO A 370 16.03 -4.89 -5.11
N VAL A 371 15.65 -3.82 -5.82
CA VAL A 371 14.25 -3.60 -6.24
C VAL A 371 13.82 -4.63 -7.29
N GLU A 372 14.79 -5.27 -7.96
CA GLU A 372 14.58 -6.37 -8.89
C GLU A 372 13.83 -7.54 -8.23
N GLY A 373 13.95 -7.71 -6.89
CA GLY A 373 13.19 -8.71 -6.14
C GLY A 373 11.67 -8.52 -6.21
N ILE A 374 11.19 -7.32 -6.55
CA ILE A 374 9.76 -7.06 -6.80
C ILE A 374 9.24 -7.93 -7.95
N ALA A 375 10.08 -8.25 -8.94
CA ALA A 375 9.70 -9.07 -10.08
C ALA A 375 9.17 -10.45 -9.69
N LEU A 376 9.62 -11.01 -8.56
CA LEU A 376 9.15 -12.30 -8.07
C LEU A 376 7.70 -12.19 -7.61
N ILE A 377 7.41 -11.21 -6.76
CA ILE A 377 6.11 -11.09 -6.08
C ILE A 377 5.04 -10.38 -6.91
N ILE A 378 5.43 -9.67 -7.97
CA ILE A 378 4.51 -8.81 -8.73
C ILE A 378 3.34 -9.57 -9.37
N GLY A 379 3.55 -10.85 -9.71
CA GLY A 379 2.49 -11.69 -10.25
C GLY A 379 1.36 -11.87 -9.25
N VAL A 380 1.71 -12.32 -8.04
CA VAL A 380 0.72 -12.58 -6.98
C VAL A 380 0.21 -11.29 -6.33
N ASP A 381 0.93 -10.17 -6.48
CA ASP A 381 0.57 -8.88 -5.87
C ASP A 381 -0.82 -8.42 -6.27
N ARG A 382 -1.29 -8.72 -7.49
CA ARG A 382 -2.63 -8.27 -7.90
C ARG A 382 -3.73 -8.77 -6.96
N LEU A 383 -3.65 -10.02 -6.52
CA LEU A 383 -4.59 -10.61 -5.57
C LEU A 383 -4.38 -10.06 -4.16
N LEU A 384 -3.12 -9.87 -3.76
CA LEU A 384 -2.78 -9.26 -2.48
C LEU A 384 -3.31 -7.82 -2.41
N ASP A 385 -3.23 -7.05 -3.48
CA ASP A 385 -3.71 -5.67 -3.59
C ASP A 385 -5.19 -5.53 -3.22
N MET A 386 -6.02 -6.44 -3.75
CA MET A 386 -7.44 -6.52 -3.43
C MET A 386 -7.67 -6.73 -1.92
N MET A 387 -6.90 -7.63 -1.30
CA MET A 387 -7.00 -7.90 0.14
C MET A 387 -6.49 -6.71 0.97
N ARG A 388 -5.38 -6.09 0.58
CA ARG A 388 -4.82 -4.91 1.24
C ARG A 388 -5.82 -3.77 1.25
N THR A 389 -6.46 -3.47 0.12
CA THR A 389 -7.48 -2.41 0.03
C THR A 389 -8.64 -2.69 0.98
N ALA A 390 -9.13 -3.94 1.04
CA ALA A 390 -10.19 -4.30 1.96
C ALA A 390 -9.79 -4.10 3.43
N VAL A 391 -8.53 -4.41 3.80
CA VAL A 391 -8.01 -4.15 5.15
C VAL A 391 -7.90 -2.66 5.43
N ASN A 392 -7.37 -1.86 4.49
CA ASN A 392 -7.20 -0.40 4.66
C ASN A 392 -8.54 0.28 5.00
N ILE A 393 -9.58 0.04 4.20
CA ILE A 393 -10.89 0.66 4.45
C ILE A 393 -11.58 0.13 5.71
N THR A 394 -11.21 -1.07 6.15
CA THR A 394 -11.66 -1.62 7.43
C THR A 394 -11.02 -0.85 8.58
N GLY A 395 -9.73 -0.53 8.47
CA GLY A 395 -9.03 0.35 9.40
C GLY A 395 -9.65 1.75 9.44
N ASP A 396 -9.97 2.33 8.28
CA ASP A 396 -10.60 3.65 8.18
C ASP A 396 -11.91 3.67 8.99
N ALA A 397 -12.82 2.73 8.69
CA ALA A 397 -14.09 2.65 9.37
C ALA A 397 -13.95 2.34 10.88
N ALA A 398 -12.98 1.49 11.27
CA ALA A 398 -12.75 1.16 12.67
C ALA A 398 -12.24 2.37 13.46
N ALA A 399 -11.25 3.07 12.93
CA ALA A 399 -10.72 4.30 13.50
C ALA A 399 -11.80 5.38 13.60
N THR A 400 -12.56 5.60 12.52
CA THR A 400 -13.68 6.55 12.50
C THR A 400 -14.70 6.24 13.61
N CYS A 401 -15.07 4.98 13.82
CA CYS A 401 -16.00 4.60 14.90
C CYS A 401 -15.44 4.91 16.30
N VAL A 402 -14.15 4.61 16.54
CA VAL A 402 -13.49 4.87 17.83
C VAL A 402 -13.41 6.37 18.09
N ILE A 403 -12.99 7.14 17.09
CA ILE A 403 -12.89 8.60 17.18
C ILE A 403 -14.28 9.19 17.43
N ALA A 404 -15.27 8.83 16.63
CA ALA A 404 -16.64 9.31 16.76
C ALA A 404 -17.20 9.02 18.17
N LYS A 405 -16.98 7.82 18.71
CA LYS A 405 -17.41 7.52 20.07
C LYS A 405 -16.73 8.39 21.12
N SER A 406 -15.41 8.60 20.98
CA SER A 406 -14.65 9.45 21.89
C SER A 406 -15.05 10.92 21.84
N GLU A 407 -15.71 11.34 20.76
CA GLU A 407 -16.23 12.71 20.54
C GLU A 407 -17.73 12.84 20.88
N GLY A 408 -18.41 11.74 21.23
CA GLY A 408 -19.88 11.74 21.44
C GLY A 408 -20.69 11.80 20.13
N CYS A 409 -20.05 11.56 18.99
CA CYS A 409 -20.61 11.63 17.63
C CYS A 409 -20.97 10.25 17.07
N LEU A 410 -21.21 9.25 17.93
CA LEU A 410 -21.59 7.89 17.55
C LEU A 410 -22.95 7.53 18.16
N ASN A 411 -23.93 7.20 17.31
CA ASN A 411 -25.19 6.61 17.74
C ASN A 411 -25.00 5.11 18.01
N VAL A 412 -24.90 4.76 19.29
CA VAL A 412 -24.65 3.37 19.74
C VAL A 412 -25.83 2.44 19.46
N ASP A 413 -27.07 2.93 19.50
CA ASP A 413 -28.25 2.13 19.17
C ASP A 413 -28.21 1.72 17.69
N ARG A 414 -27.91 2.67 16.81
CA ARG A 414 -27.72 2.42 15.39
C ARG A 414 -26.52 1.51 15.15
N TYR A 415 -25.43 1.67 15.90
CA TYR A 415 -24.27 0.78 15.81
C TYR A 415 -24.64 -0.67 16.16
N THR A 416 -25.43 -0.89 17.22
CA THR A 416 -25.76 -2.23 17.73
C THR A 416 -26.87 -2.94 16.95
N ASP A 417 -27.79 -2.20 16.31
CA ASP A 417 -28.86 -2.75 15.48
C ASP A 417 -28.32 -3.39 14.18
N PRO A 418 -28.38 -4.72 13.99
CA PRO A 418 -27.89 -5.38 12.77
C PRO A 418 -28.59 -4.94 11.48
N SER A 419 -29.82 -4.44 11.58
CA SER A 419 -30.66 -4.03 10.46
C SER A 419 -30.47 -2.58 10.02
N ALA A 420 -29.77 -1.77 10.82
CA ALA A 420 -29.51 -0.37 10.54
C ALA A 420 -28.90 -0.15 9.14
N GLY A 421 -29.53 0.74 8.38
CA GLY A 421 -29.11 1.15 7.03
C GLY A 421 -29.27 0.08 5.94
N LEU A 422 -30.05 -0.97 6.17
CA LEU A 422 -30.47 -1.91 5.12
C LEU A 422 -31.73 -1.45 4.38
N GLU A 423 -32.49 -0.51 4.95
CA GLU A 423 -33.67 0.06 4.29
C GLU A 423 -33.24 1.05 3.21
N ALA A 424 -33.83 0.94 2.02
CA ALA A 424 -33.69 1.95 0.97
C ALA A 424 -34.08 3.31 1.55
N PRO A 425 -33.39 4.41 1.19
CA PRO A 425 -33.74 5.73 1.69
C PRO A 425 -35.22 5.97 1.41
N LYS A 426 -36.01 6.23 2.46
CA LYS A 426 -37.40 6.66 2.31
C LYS A 426 -37.37 7.88 1.41
N ARG A 427 -37.70 7.68 0.13
CA ARG A 427 -37.87 8.74 -0.85
C ARG A 427 -38.86 9.70 -0.18
N ALA A 428 -38.38 10.84 0.29
CA ALA A 428 -39.25 11.88 0.79
C ALA A 428 -40.26 12.11 -0.34
N LEU A 429 -41.52 11.78 -0.08
CA LEU A 429 -42.61 12.06 -1.00
C LEU A 429 -42.57 13.57 -1.22
N MET A 430 -41.98 13.99 -2.34
CA MET A 430 -42.19 15.35 -2.81
C MET A 430 -43.70 15.47 -2.99
N PRO A 431 -44.36 16.43 -2.32
CA PRO A 431 -45.74 16.70 -2.64
C PRO A 431 -45.77 17.20 -4.09
N SER A 432 -46.39 16.42 -4.98
CA SER A 432 -46.87 16.89 -6.28
C SER A 432 -47.68 18.17 -6.07
N PRO A 433 -47.42 19.22 -6.84
CA PRO A 433 -47.80 19.28 -8.26
C PRO A 433 -46.64 19.41 -9.24
#